data_AF-A0A9D2JF00-F1
#
_entry.id   AF-A0A9D2JF00-F1
#
_cell.length_a   1.000
_cell.length_b   1.000
_cell.length_c   1.000
_cell.angle_alpha   90.00
_cell.angle_beta   90.00
_cell.angle_gamma   90.00
#
_symmetry.space_group_name_H-M   'P 1'
#
loop_
_entity.id
_entity.type
_entity.pdbx_description
1 polymer ?
#
loop_
_entity_poly.entity_id
_entity_poly.type
_entity_poly.pdbx_seq_one_letter_code
_entity_poly.pdbx_strand_id
1 'polypeptide(L)'
;ELGITVNIDTVEWASFTPLRRAGDYDISRNGWVMDYDDPSNMLELFTTGNGNNDGKYSNPEFDAAIEASKVADKATHFEQLHKAEDILMEDMGCIPVAYYNDFWLQSSSLQGTWHSPYGYWYLQYGYIAE
;
A
#
# COMPACT_ATOMS: atom_id res chain seq x y z
N GLU A 1 -21.33 9.12 15.46
CA GLU A 1 -21.84 7.84 14.92
C GLU A 1 -22.67 8.11 13.67
N LEU A 2 -22.59 7.25 12.66
CA LEU A 2 -23.25 7.44 11.35
C LEU A 2 -24.56 6.64 11.19
N GLY A 3 -24.93 5.81 12.17
CA GLY A 3 -26.15 4.98 12.10
C GLY A 3 -26.08 3.83 11.08
N ILE A 4 -24.87 3.43 10.66
CA ILE A 4 -24.63 2.37 9.67
C ILE A 4 -24.46 1.03 10.40
N THR A 5 -25.17 0.01 9.95
CA THR A 5 -24.93 -1.39 10.36
C THR A 5 -23.87 -2.01 9.47
N VAL A 6 -22.77 -2.48 10.05
CA VAL A 6 -21.68 -3.16 9.34
C VAL A 6 -21.70 -4.64 9.71
N ASN A 7 -21.82 -5.51 8.71
CA ASN A 7 -21.64 -6.95 8.87
C ASN A 7 -20.17 -7.29 8.56
N ILE A 8 -19.55 -8.11 9.41
CA ILE A 8 -18.13 -8.48 9.27
C ILE A 8 -18.05 -9.91 8.75
N ASP A 9 -17.52 -10.07 7.54
CA ASP A 9 -17.19 -11.36 6.96
C ASP A 9 -15.70 -11.64 7.10
N THR A 10 -15.36 -12.74 7.76
CA THR A 10 -13.97 -13.19 7.92
C THR A 10 -13.67 -14.28 6.91
N VAL A 11 -12.70 -14.03 6.03
CA VAL A 11 -12.32 -14.94 4.96
C VAL A 11 -10.84 -15.32 5.11
N GLU A 12 -10.50 -16.58 4.87
CA GLU A 12 -9.11 -17.04 4.83
C GLU A 12 -8.33 -16.32 3.72
N TRP A 13 -7.04 -16.02 3.95
CA TRP A 13 -6.25 -15.12 3.11
C TRP A 13 -6.16 -15.53 1.63
N ALA A 14 -5.92 -16.82 1.35
CA ALA A 14 -5.84 -17.33 -0.02
C ALA A 14 -7.17 -17.21 -0.77
N SER A 15 -8.30 -17.23 -0.05
CA SER A 15 -9.64 -16.99 -0.60
C SER A 15 -10.01 -15.50 -0.64
N PHE A 16 -9.50 -14.69 0.29
CA PHE A 16 -9.76 -13.26 0.39
C PHE A 16 -9.15 -12.47 -0.76
N THR A 17 -7.90 -12.77 -1.13
CA THR A 17 -7.17 -11.99 -2.14
C THR A 17 -7.80 -12.05 -3.54
N PRO A 18 -8.30 -13.19 -4.05
CA PRO A 18 -9.02 -13.22 -5.32
C PRO A 18 -10.37 -12.50 -5.28
N LEU A 19 -11.16 -12.61 -4.19
CA LEU A 19 -12.44 -11.90 -4.04
C LEU A 19 -12.23 -10.38 -4.12
N ARG A 20 -11.23 -9.87 -3.40
CA ARG A 20 -10.86 -8.45 -3.40
C ARG A 20 -10.40 -7.98 -4.79
N ARG A 21 -9.63 -8.80 -5.51
CA ARG A 21 -9.23 -8.51 -6.90
C ARG A 21 -10.39 -8.55 -7.88
N ALA A 22 -11.36 -9.43 -7.67
CA ALA A 22 -12.58 -9.51 -8.48
C ALA A 22 -13.55 -8.35 -8.23
N GLY A 23 -13.45 -7.67 -7.08
CA GLY A 23 -14.41 -6.65 -6.67
C GLY A 23 -15.62 -7.24 -5.93
N ASP A 24 -15.52 -8.48 -5.45
CA ASP A 24 -16.59 -9.19 -4.74
C ASP A 24 -16.64 -8.76 -3.26
N TYR A 25 -16.88 -7.47 -3.00
CA TYR A 25 -16.99 -6.88 -1.67
C TYR A 25 -17.67 -5.50 -1.72
N ASP A 26 -18.25 -5.06 -0.59
CA ASP A 26 -18.72 -3.67 -0.43
C ASP A 26 -17.59 -2.78 0.15
N ILE A 27 -16.98 -3.24 1.25
CA ILE A 27 -15.82 -2.62 1.90
C ILE A 27 -14.84 -3.74 2.24
N SER A 28 -13.56 -3.54 1.95
CA SER A 28 -12.52 -4.54 2.21
C SER A 28 -11.33 -3.95 2.93
N ARG A 29 -10.82 -4.64 3.96
CA ARG A 29 -9.57 -4.26 4.61
C ARG A 29 -8.42 -4.45 3.64
N ASN A 30 -7.61 -3.42 3.47
CA ASN A 30 -6.39 -3.49 2.67
C ASN A 30 -5.17 -3.04 3.50
N GLY A 31 -3.98 -3.32 2.97
CA GLY A 31 -2.71 -2.85 3.49
C GLY A 31 -1.65 -2.97 2.40
N TRP A 32 -0.85 -1.93 2.24
CA TRP A 32 0.26 -1.91 1.30
C TRP A 32 1.55 -1.64 2.06
N VAL A 33 2.61 -2.36 1.69
CA VAL A 33 3.97 -2.18 2.19
C VAL A 33 4.82 -1.90 0.97
N MET A 34 5.67 -0.87 1.04
CA MET A 34 6.34 -0.35 -0.15
C MET A 34 7.34 -1.34 -0.74
N ASP A 35 7.33 -1.53 -2.07
CA ASP A 35 8.36 -2.32 -2.76
C ASP A 35 9.65 -1.51 -2.98
N TYR A 36 9.55 -0.18 -3.00
CA TYR A 36 10.66 0.77 -3.15
C TYR A 36 10.30 2.12 -2.50
N ASP A 37 11.32 2.93 -2.16
CA ASP A 37 11.18 4.19 -1.41
C ASP A 37 10.86 5.39 -2.30
N ASP A 38 9.64 5.40 -2.82
CA ASP A 38 9.08 6.53 -3.55
C ASP A 38 7.54 6.55 -3.43
N PRO A 39 6.88 7.71 -3.30
CA PRO A 39 5.42 7.76 -3.14
C PRO A 39 4.64 7.19 -4.33
N SER A 40 5.25 7.15 -5.52
CA SER A 40 4.67 6.46 -6.69
C SER A 40 4.36 4.99 -6.39
N ASN A 41 5.11 4.33 -5.51
CA ASN A 41 4.85 2.94 -5.11
C ASN A 41 3.44 2.73 -4.56
N MET A 42 2.92 3.71 -3.80
CA MET A 42 1.57 3.68 -3.25
C MET A 42 0.53 4.26 -4.22
N LEU A 43 0.86 5.38 -4.85
CA LEU A 43 -0.11 6.09 -5.69
C LEU A 43 -0.41 5.35 -7.00
N GLU A 44 0.58 4.69 -7.61
CA GLU A 44 0.36 3.95 -8.86
C GLU A 44 -0.64 2.80 -8.72
N LEU A 45 -0.89 2.29 -7.51
CA LEU A 45 -1.91 1.28 -7.24
C LEU A 45 -3.30 1.72 -7.68
N PHE A 46 -3.58 3.02 -7.63
CA PHE A 46 -4.88 3.59 -7.94
C PHE A 46 -5.04 3.94 -9.42
N THR A 47 -4.00 3.78 -10.24
CA THR A 47 -4.12 4.06 -11.68
C THR A 47 -5.16 3.15 -12.34
N THR A 48 -5.89 3.69 -13.31
CA THR A 48 -6.93 2.95 -14.02
C THR A 48 -6.34 1.71 -14.70
N GLY A 49 -6.91 0.54 -14.41
CA GLY A 49 -6.48 -0.73 -15.01
C GLY A 49 -5.27 -1.40 -14.35
N ASN A 50 -4.68 -0.81 -13.30
CA ASN A 50 -3.62 -1.46 -12.54
C ASN A 50 -4.15 -2.73 -11.84
N GLY A 51 -3.40 -3.84 -11.92
CA GLY A 51 -3.81 -5.13 -11.35
C GLY A 51 -3.87 -5.15 -9.81
N ASN A 52 -3.21 -4.20 -9.15
CA ASN A 52 -3.28 -3.98 -7.70
C ASN A 52 -4.34 -2.93 -7.32
N ASN A 53 -5.05 -2.34 -8.29
CA ASN A 53 -6.17 -1.44 -8.06
C ASN A 53 -7.40 -2.24 -7.62
N ASP A 54 -7.36 -2.70 -6.39
CA ASP A 54 -8.42 -3.53 -5.84
C ASP A 54 -9.70 -2.71 -5.57
N GLY A 55 -9.56 -1.41 -5.30
CA GLY A 55 -10.65 -0.45 -5.14
C GLY A 55 -11.39 -0.09 -6.43
N LYS A 56 -10.87 -0.52 -7.60
CA LYS A 56 -11.39 -0.17 -8.93
C LYS A 56 -11.53 1.33 -9.16
N TYR A 57 -10.68 2.10 -8.49
CA TYR A 57 -10.64 3.55 -8.64
C TYR A 57 -10.25 3.91 -10.07
N SER A 58 -10.88 4.94 -10.63
CA SER A 58 -10.58 5.41 -11.98
C SER A 58 -10.91 6.88 -12.07
N ASN A 59 -9.88 7.69 -12.28
CA ASN A 59 -10.02 9.13 -12.48
C ASN A 59 -8.97 9.57 -13.53
N PRO A 60 -9.39 10.14 -14.67
CA PRO A 60 -8.47 10.53 -15.73
C PRO A 60 -7.51 11.66 -15.32
N GLU A 61 -7.89 12.52 -14.36
CA GLU A 61 -7.02 13.59 -13.86
C GLU A 61 -5.94 13.03 -12.93
N PHE A 62 -6.30 12.04 -12.11
CA PHE A 62 -5.34 11.28 -11.31
C PHE A 62 -4.33 10.55 -12.21
N ASP A 63 -4.83 9.81 -13.21
CA ASP A 63 -3.99 9.07 -14.16
C ASP A 63 -3.03 10.02 -14.91
N ALA A 64 -3.51 11.20 -15.30
CA ALA A 64 -2.69 12.22 -15.95
C ALA A 64 -1.60 12.80 -15.03
N ALA A 65 -1.90 13.02 -13.73
CA ALA A 65 -0.92 13.48 -12.75
C ALA A 65 0.15 12.42 -12.51
N ILE A 66 -0.23 11.15 -12.35
CA ILE A 66 0.73 10.05 -12.22
C ILE A 66 1.62 9.95 -13.46
N GLU A 67 1.07 10.04 -14.67
CA GLU A 67 1.88 9.99 -15.88
C GLU A 67 2.83 11.20 -15.97
N ALA A 68 2.36 12.40 -15.64
CA ALA A 68 3.19 13.61 -15.62
C ALA A 68 4.32 13.56 -14.56
N SER A 69 4.17 12.74 -13.52
CA SER A 69 5.22 12.54 -12.51
C SER A 69 6.42 11.76 -13.04
N LYS A 70 6.32 11.05 -14.16
CA LYS A 70 7.38 10.17 -14.72
C LYS A 70 8.47 10.97 -15.44
N VAL A 71 9.10 11.88 -14.72
CA VAL A 71 10.13 12.81 -15.20
C VAL A 71 11.38 12.75 -14.31
N ALA A 72 12.53 13.13 -14.87
CA ALA A 72 13.79 13.13 -14.12
C ALA A 72 13.93 14.32 -13.16
N ASP A 73 13.20 15.41 -13.40
CA ASP A 73 13.21 16.57 -12.51
C ASP A 73 12.45 16.26 -11.22
N LYS A 74 13.18 16.26 -10.11
CA LYS A 74 12.63 15.85 -8.80
C LYS A 74 11.51 16.77 -8.32
N ALA A 75 11.63 18.08 -8.55
CA ALA A 75 10.63 19.03 -8.09
C ALA A 75 9.29 18.77 -8.81
N THR A 76 9.35 18.62 -10.13
CA THR A 76 8.18 18.29 -10.96
C THR A 76 7.60 16.91 -10.59
N HIS A 77 8.46 15.91 -10.38
CA HIS A 77 8.03 14.56 -9.98
C HIS A 77 7.18 14.60 -8.70
N PHE A 78 7.70 15.20 -7.62
CA PHE A 78 6.97 15.28 -6.35
C PHE A 78 5.76 16.21 -6.40
N GLU A 79 5.80 17.30 -7.17
CA GLU A 79 4.63 18.17 -7.38
C GLU A 79 3.47 17.40 -8.00
N GLN A 80 3.73 16.59 -9.04
CA GLN A 80 2.70 15.80 -9.69
C GLN A 80 2.19 14.65 -8.81
N LEU A 81 3.06 14.02 -8.00
CA LEU A 81 2.63 13.00 -7.05
C LEU A 81 1.74 13.57 -5.93
N HIS A 82 2.06 14.75 -5.40
CA HIS A 82 1.18 15.43 -4.44
C HIS A 82 -0.16 15.79 -5.06
N LYS A 83 -0.17 16.29 -6.31
CA LYS A 83 -1.42 16.53 -7.02
C LYS A 83 -2.26 15.25 -7.17
N ALA A 84 -1.63 14.12 -7.48
CA ALA A 84 -2.34 12.84 -7.57
C ALA A 84 -2.90 12.42 -6.20
N GLU A 85 -2.13 12.56 -5.13
CA GLU A 85 -2.58 12.30 -3.76
C GLU A 85 -3.78 13.18 -3.37
N ASP A 86 -3.75 14.49 -3.65
CA ASP A 86 -4.84 15.42 -3.38
C ASP A 86 -6.14 14.95 -4.06
N ILE A 87 -6.07 14.63 -5.37
CA ILE A 87 -7.23 14.12 -6.13
C ILE A 87 -7.77 12.83 -5.49
N LEU A 88 -6.90 11.88 -5.16
CA LEU A 88 -7.30 10.60 -4.56
C LEU A 88 -8.00 10.79 -3.21
N MET A 89 -7.51 11.74 -2.39
CA MET A 89 -8.08 12.03 -1.07
C MET A 89 -9.38 12.82 -1.16
N GLU A 90 -9.50 13.76 -2.10
CA GLU A 90 -10.74 14.50 -2.38
C GLU A 90 -11.86 13.56 -2.84
N ASP A 91 -11.53 12.59 -3.70
CA ASP A 91 -12.46 11.57 -4.18
C ASP A 91 -12.78 10.49 -3.13
N MET A 92 -12.07 10.48 -2.00
CA MET A 92 -12.09 9.39 -1.02
C MET A 92 -11.85 8.01 -1.67
N GLY A 93 -10.95 7.94 -2.66
CA GLY A 93 -10.66 6.70 -3.40
C GLY A 93 -10.11 5.57 -2.54
N CYS A 94 -9.64 5.89 -1.33
CA CYS A 94 -9.50 4.96 -0.22
C CYS A 94 -9.76 5.67 1.12
N ILE A 95 -9.78 4.88 2.21
CA ILE A 95 -9.91 5.40 3.58
C ILE A 95 -8.59 5.09 4.32
N PRO A 96 -7.66 6.05 4.41
CA PRO A 96 -6.46 5.89 5.22
C PRO A 96 -6.81 5.74 6.70
N VAL A 97 -6.23 4.73 7.36
CA VAL A 97 -6.50 4.45 8.80
C VAL A 97 -5.26 4.68 9.65
N ALA A 98 -4.11 4.12 9.23
CA ALA A 98 -2.86 4.22 9.98
C ALA A 98 -1.66 3.91 9.08
N TYR A 99 -0.50 4.46 9.46
CA TYR A 99 0.80 3.92 9.05
C TYR A 99 1.16 2.71 9.92
N TYR A 100 1.69 1.66 9.30
CA TYR A 100 2.05 0.45 10.03
C TYR A 100 3.27 0.69 10.93
N ASN A 101 3.21 0.11 12.12
CA ASN A 101 4.40 -0.16 12.93
C ASN A 101 4.68 -1.66 12.84
N ASP A 102 5.93 -2.04 12.61
CA ASP A 102 6.34 -3.44 12.66
C ASP A 102 7.11 -3.71 13.96
N PHE A 103 6.49 -4.47 14.86
CA PHE A 103 7.08 -4.89 16.12
C PHE A 103 7.40 -6.38 16.04
N TRP A 104 8.65 -6.73 16.32
CA TRP A 104 9.09 -8.12 16.34
C TRP A 104 9.83 -8.45 17.63
N LEU A 105 9.86 -9.73 17.95
CA LEU A 105 10.68 -10.28 19.03
C LEU A 105 11.84 -11.07 18.42
N GLN A 106 13.05 -10.79 18.86
CA GLN A 106 14.25 -11.48 18.42
C GLN A 106 15.00 -12.02 19.64
N SER A 107 15.38 -13.30 19.59
CA SER A 107 16.30 -13.87 20.58
C SER A 107 17.60 -13.09 20.59
N SER A 108 18.13 -12.77 21.77
CA SER A 108 19.44 -12.10 21.89
C SER A 108 20.61 -12.93 21.34
N SER A 109 20.43 -14.25 21.21
CA SER A 109 21.41 -15.13 20.56
C SER A 109 21.39 -15.04 19.03
N LEU A 110 20.29 -14.60 18.42
CA LEU A 110 20.24 -14.40 16.97
C LEU A 110 20.89 -13.05 16.63
N GLN A 111 22.01 -13.10 15.93
CA GLN A 111 22.77 -11.93 15.49
C GLN A 111 22.97 -11.92 13.98
N GLY A 112 23.36 -10.77 13.42
CA GLY A 112 23.67 -10.63 12.00
C GLY A 112 22.45 -10.52 11.08
N THR A 113 21.22 -10.69 11.59
CA THR A 113 20.00 -10.42 10.81
C THR A 113 19.83 -8.93 10.55
N TRP A 114 19.20 -8.58 9.42
CA TRP A 114 18.80 -7.21 9.12
C TRP A 114 17.31 -7.16 8.76
N HIS A 115 16.61 -6.14 9.25
CA HIS A 115 15.23 -5.86 8.94
C HIS A 115 15.16 -4.51 8.23
N SER A 116 14.61 -4.49 7.00
CA SER A 116 14.56 -3.27 6.20
C SER A 116 13.40 -2.38 6.60
N PRO A 117 13.48 -1.06 6.31
CA PRO A 117 12.35 -0.14 6.45
C PRO A 117 11.10 -0.54 5.64
N TYR A 118 11.24 -1.41 4.64
CA TYR A 118 10.16 -1.93 3.81
C TYR A 118 9.57 -3.26 4.33
N GLY A 119 9.94 -3.70 5.54
CA GLY A 119 9.40 -4.93 6.14
C GLY A 119 10.07 -6.24 5.66
N TYR A 120 11.20 -6.16 4.96
CA TYR A 120 11.93 -7.36 4.51
C TYR A 120 12.95 -7.82 5.55
N TRP A 121 12.96 -9.13 5.79
CA TRP A 121 13.97 -9.80 6.61
C TRP A 121 15.10 -10.39 5.78
N TYR A 122 16.32 -10.01 6.12
CA TYR A 122 17.54 -10.55 5.54
C TYR A 122 18.21 -11.48 6.56
N LEU A 123 17.86 -12.76 6.44
CA LEU A 123 18.36 -13.82 7.33
C LEU A 123 19.67 -14.44 6.83
N GLN A 124 20.09 -14.16 5.60
CA GLN A 124 21.28 -14.75 4.99
C GLN A 124 22.61 -14.44 5.71
N TYR A 125 22.62 -13.39 6.54
CA TYR A 125 23.75 -13.00 7.39
C TYR A 125 23.55 -13.44 8.85
N GLY A 126 22.41 -14.05 9.15
CA GLY A 126 22.01 -14.43 10.49
C GLY A 126 22.78 -15.64 11.00
N TYR A 127 23.17 -15.60 12.28
CA TYR A 127 23.79 -16.71 12.98
C TYR A 127 23.36 -16.73 14.45
N ILE A 128 23.53 -17.88 15.10
CA ILE A 128 23.31 -18.02 16.54
C ILE A 128 24.66 -17.85 17.24
N ALA A 129 24.78 -16.81 18.07
CA ALA A 129 25.91 -16.60 18.95
C ALA A 129 25.82 -17.55 20.15
N GLU A 130 26.98 -18.09 20.57
CA GLU A 130 27.14 -18.87 21.81
C GLU A 130 27.04 -18.00 23.06
#